data_AF-A0A2I0I0T8-F1
#
_entry.id   AF-A0A2I0I0T8-F1
#
_cell.length_a   1.000
_cell.length_b   1.000
_cell.length_c   1.000
_cell.angle_alpha   90.00
_cell.angle_beta   90.00
_cell.angle_gamma   90.00
#
_symmetry.space_group_name_H-M   'P 1'
#
loop_
_entity.id
_entity.type
_entity.pdbx_description
1 polymer ?
#
loop_
_entity_poly.entity_id
_entity_poly.type
_entity_poly.pdbx_seq_one_letter_code
_entity_poly.pdbx_strand_id
1 'polypeptide(L)'
;MVAQFDPSHHPQQPVEHPPLDDRRTAEDAKSLIHALGLVSRNLPLPPDLVDAVSAIYSDAAAAIGGSTGVEGGGGGSEERPLVDKGLVEHRKPGLDLLAEFEDALTREWPNCKSGHNLAESREKRLQSQVQHRISELEGQ
;
A
#
# COMPACT_ATOMS: atom_id res chain seq x y z
N MET A 1 0.94 -59.93 27.90
CA MET A 1 -0.36 -59.22 27.89
C MET A 1 -0.34 -58.36 29.15
N VAL A 2 -0.29 -57.03 29.12
CA VAL A 2 -0.90 -56.05 28.22
C VAL A 2 0.00 -54.82 28.11
N ALA A 3 0.01 -54.23 26.92
CA ALA A 3 0.58 -52.94 26.61
C ALA A 3 -0.43 -51.82 26.94
N GLN A 4 0.07 -50.65 27.33
CA GLN A 4 -0.43 -49.28 27.04
C GLN A 4 -0.19 -48.35 28.23
N PHE A 5 0.67 -47.36 28.05
CA PHE A 5 0.26 -45.97 27.86
C PHE A 5 1.50 -45.16 27.46
N ASP A 6 1.60 -44.81 26.18
CA ASP A 6 2.58 -43.85 25.66
C ASP A 6 1.83 -42.54 25.42
N PRO A 7 2.07 -41.48 26.21
CA PRO A 7 1.58 -40.16 25.88
C PRO A 7 2.62 -39.52 24.97
N SER A 8 2.49 -39.76 23.66
CA SER A 8 3.18 -39.01 22.63
C SER A 8 2.66 -37.56 22.64
N HIS A 9 3.23 -36.74 23.53
CA HIS A 9 3.21 -35.29 23.41
C HIS A 9 4.08 -34.94 22.20
N HIS A 10 3.42 -34.71 21.08
CA HIS A 10 4.00 -34.02 19.94
C HIS A 10 4.35 -32.59 20.39
N PRO A 11 5.63 -32.16 20.46
CA PRO A 11 5.88 -30.74 20.46
C PRO A 11 5.59 -30.29 19.03
N GLN A 12 4.45 -29.62 18.84
CA GLN A 12 4.30 -28.76 17.68
C GLN A 12 5.45 -27.78 17.72
N GLN A 13 6.42 -27.96 16.82
CA GLN A 13 7.39 -26.92 16.54
C GLN A 13 6.61 -25.75 15.95
N PRO A 14 6.63 -24.58 16.60
CA PRO A 14 6.22 -23.36 15.93
C PRO A 14 7.15 -23.21 14.73
N VAL A 15 6.58 -23.21 13.53
CA VAL A 15 7.28 -22.81 12.33
C VAL A 15 7.70 -21.37 12.58
N GLU A 16 8.97 -21.15 12.93
CA GLU A 16 9.55 -19.81 12.98
C GLU A 16 9.56 -19.28 11.55
N HIS A 17 8.51 -18.54 11.22
CA HIS A 17 8.58 -17.55 10.17
C HIS A 17 9.59 -16.50 10.65
N PRO A 18 10.56 -16.11 9.79
CA PRO A 18 11.53 -15.07 10.17
C PRO A 18 10.76 -13.82 10.62
N PRO A 19 11.23 -13.07 11.62
CA PRO A 19 10.60 -11.82 12.02
C PRO A 19 10.67 -10.85 10.84
N LEU A 20 9.60 -10.83 10.04
CA LEU A 20 9.43 -9.89 8.96
C LEU A 20 9.27 -8.54 9.64
N ASP A 21 10.16 -7.60 9.33
CA ASP A 21 10.01 -6.23 9.77
C ASP A 21 8.69 -5.68 9.23
N ASP A 22 7.63 -5.70 10.06
CA ASP A 22 6.26 -5.27 9.72
C ASP A 22 6.23 -3.86 9.09
N ARG A 23 7.22 -3.05 9.44
CA ARG A 23 7.41 -1.71 8.90
C ARG A 23 7.94 -1.73 7.47
N ARG A 24 8.86 -2.63 7.13
CA ARG A 24 9.40 -2.77 5.78
C ARG A 24 8.34 -3.34 4.84
N THR A 25 7.65 -4.40 5.28
CA THR A 25 6.54 -4.99 4.51
C THR A 25 5.40 -3.99 4.27
N ALA A 26 5.14 -3.08 5.22
CA ALA A 26 4.18 -1.99 5.04
C ALA A 26 4.63 -0.95 4.00
N GLU A 27 5.89 -0.50 4.01
CA GLU A 27 6.42 0.42 2.99
C GLU A 27 6.50 -0.24 1.60
N ASP A 28 6.82 -1.53 1.56
CA ASP A 28 6.86 -2.33 0.34
C ASP A 28 5.47 -2.45 -0.29
N ALA A 29 4.45 -2.74 0.54
CA ALA A 29 3.06 -2.78 0.10
C ALA A 29 2.59 -1.42 -0.43
N LYS A 30 2.94 -0.32 0.24
CA LYS A 30 2.64 1.05 -0.24
C LYS A 30 3.28 1.32 -1.59
N SER A 31 4.54 0.93 -1.79
CA SER A 31 5.22 1.06 -3.08
C SER A 31 4.51 0.27 -4.18
N LEU A 32 4.13 -0.98 -3.89
CA LEU A 32 3.43 -1.83 -4.84
C LEU A 32 2.05 -1.27 -5.21
N ILE A 33 1.27 -0.79 -4.23
CA ILE A 33 -0.04 -0.18 -4.45
C ILE A 33 0.07 1.07 -5.31
N HIS A 34 1.03 1.96 -5.03
CA HIS A 34 1.27 3.13 -5.86
C HIS A 34 1.67 2.75 -7.28
N ALA A 35 2.55 1.76 -7.45
CA ALA A 35 3.00 1.32 -8.76
C ALA A 35 1.84 0.75 -9.59
N LEU A 36 1.04 -0.15 -8.99
CA LEU A 36 -0.18 -0.71 -9.60
C LEU A 36 -1.18 0.39 -9.98
N GLY A 37 -1.37 1.38 -9.12
CA GLY A 37 -2.25 2.53 -9.40
C GLY A 37 -1.82 3.33 -10.63
N LEU A 38 -0.52 3.53 -10.81
CA LEU A 38 0.04 4.24 -11.97
C LEU A 38 -0.06 3.39 -13.26
N VAL A 39 0.33 2.11 -13.19
CA VAL A 39 0.24 1.18 -14.33
C VAL A 39 -1.20 1.00 -14.78
N SER A 40 -2.16 0.89 -13.86
CA SER A 40 -3.59 0.76 -14.16
C SER A 40 -4.16 1.95 -14.94
N ARG A 41 -3.48 3.10 -14.87
CA ARG A 41 -3.85 4.34 -15.56
C ARG A 41 -2.95 4.65 -16.75
N ASN A 42 -2.04 3.74 -17.13
CA ASN A 42 -1.03 3.95 -18.16
C ASN A 42 -0.16 5.20 -17.90
N LEU A 43 0.14 5.49 -16.63
CA LEU A 43 1.02 6.59 -16.24
C LEU A 43 2.48 6.10 -16.15
N PRO A 44 3.46 6.98 -16.45
CA PRO A 44 4.87 6.63 -16.29
C PRO A 44 5.21 6.38 -14.82
N LEU A 45 6.01 5.34 -14.57
CA LEU A 45 6.45 4.98 -13.22
C LEU A 45 7.63 5.86 -12.78
N PRO A 46 7.58 6.51 -11.60
CA PRO A 46 8.72 7.22 -11.04
C PRO A 46 9.91 6.27 -10.80
N PRO A 47 11.16 6.72 -11.04
CA PRO A 47 12.36 5.90 -10.84
C PRO A 47 12.43 5.28 -9.45
N ASP A 48 12.19 6.08 -8.41
CA ASP A 48 12.23 5.64 -7.01
C ASP A 48 11.28 4.46 -6.72
N LEU A 49 10.14 4.42 -7.43
CA LEU A 49 9.14 3.38 -7.28
C LEU A 49 9.50 2.11 -8.06
N VAL A 50 10.18 2.27 -9.21
CA VAL A 50 10.73 1.15 -9.97
C VAL A 50 11.79 0.43 -9.14
N ASP A 51 12.69 1.18 -8.49
CA ASP A 51 13.75 0.61 -7.66
C ASP A 51 13.17 -0.10 -6.43
N ALA A 52 12.20 0.51 -5.75
CA ALA A 52 11.51 -0.11 -4.62
C ALA A 52 10.80 -1.42 -5.01
N VAL A 53 10.00 -1.41 -6.09
CA VAL A 53 9.30 -2.62 -6.57
C VAL A 53 10.27 -3.70 -7.06
N SER A 54 11.38 -3.30 -7.68
CA SER A 54 12.44 -4.23 -8.11
C SER A 54 13.13 -4.87 -6.91
N ALA A 55 13.40 -4.09 -5.85
CA ALA A 55 13.97 -4.61 -4.61
C ALA A 55 13.04 -5.63 -3.94
N ILE A 56 11.74 -5.37 -3.91
CA ILE A 56 10.72 -6.31 -3.40
C ILE A 56 10.70 -7.60 -4.24
N TYR A 57 10.74 -7.49 -5.56
CA TYR A 57 10.77 -8.64 -6.46
C TYR A 57 12.03 -9.49 -6.29
N SER A 58 13.20 -8.84 -6.17
CA SER A 58 14.47 -9.53 -5.94
C SER A 58 14.56 -10.18 -4.56
N ASP A 59 14.02 -9.54 -3.53
CA ASP A 59 13.92 -10.08 -2.17
C ASP A 59 13.01 -11.32 -2.13
N ALA A 60 11.85 -11.24 -2.78
CA ALA A 60 10.94 -12.39 -2.94
C ALA A 60 11.58 -13.53 -3.76
N ALA A 61 12.37 -13.22 -4.79
CA ALA A 61 13.10 -14.21 -5.57
C ALA A 61 14.22 -14.88 -4.76
N ALA A 62 14.93 -14.13 -3.91
CA ALA A 62 15.97 -14.64 -3.01
C ALA A 62 15.39 -15.54 -1.91
N ALA A 63 14.17 -15.27 -1.44
CA ALA A 63 13.46 -16.15 -0.49
C ALA A 63 13.09 -17.51 -1.10
N ILE A 64 12.95 -17.61 -2.43
CA ILE A 64 12.59 -18.85 -3.15
C ILE A 64 13.86 -19.60 -3.63
N GLY A 65 14.97 -18.90 -3.87
CA GLY A 65 16.26 -19.46 -4.28
C GLY A 65 17.32 -19.35 -3.18
N GLY A 66 17.40 -20.36 -2.30
CA GLY A 66 18.32 -20.34 -1.17
C GLY A 66 19.82 -20.24 -1.53
N SER A 67 20.53 -19.44 -0.71
CA SER A 67 21.96 -19.46 -0.38
C SER A 67 22.99 -18.89 -1.39
N THR A 68 23.58 -17.74 -1.03
CA THR A 68 25.05 -17.60 -0.81
C THR A 68 25.30 -16.30 -0.06
N GLY A 69 25.82 -16.41 1.17
CA GLY A 69 25.86 -15.32 2.16
C GLY A 69 27.00 -14.32 1.99
N VAL A 70 26.96 -13.28 2.83
CA VAL A 70 28.09 -12.71 3.57
C VAL A 70 27.49 -11.97 4.78
N GLU A 71 27.98 -12.30 5.97
CA GLU A 71 27.68 -11.61 7.23
C GLU A 71 28.47 -10.32 7.38
N GLY A 72 27.89 -9.32 8.03
CA GLY A 72 28.59 -8.12 8.51
C GLY A 72 27.87 -7.54 9.73
N GLY A 73 28.53 -7.59 10.90
CA GLY A 73 27.94 -7.33 12.21
C GLY A 73 28.36 -6.02 12.91
N GLY A 74 28.12 -6.00 14.23
CA GLY A 74 28.51 -4.98 15.22
C GLY A 74 27.32 -4.13 15.71
N GLY A 75 27.01 -3.93 17.01
CA GLY A 75 27.73 -4.11 18.27
C GLY A 75 27.80 -2.78 19.06
N GLY A 76 27.24 -2.72 20.29
CA GLY A 76 27.40 -1.64 21.31
C GLY A 76 26.07 -0.97 21.72
N SER A 77 25.54 -1.10 22.95
CA SER A 77 25.99 -0.57 24.28
C SER A 77 26.12 0.97 24.24
N GLU A 78 25.46 1.83 25.03
CA GLU A 78 24.96 1.80 26.41
C GLU A 78 24.10 3.07 26.75
N GLU A 79 23.45 2.99 27.93
CA GLU A 79 22.96 4.04 28.87
C GLU A 79 21.82 5.05 28.54
N ARG A 80 20.91 5.18 29.52
CA ARG A 80 19.72 6.06 29.59
C ARG A 80 20.11 7.34 30.37
N PRO A 81 19.38 8.47 30.26
CA PRO A 81 18.32 8.68 31.25
C PRO A 81 17.07 9.44 30.77
N LEU A 82 16.02 9.14 31.52
CA LEU A 82 14.65 9.63 31.55
C LEU A 82 14.52 11.17 31.53
N VAL A 83 13.76 11.71 30.56
CA VAL A 83 13.09 13.01 30.68
C VAL A 83 11.60 12.79 30.48
N ASP A 84 10.88 13.06 31.56
CA ASP A 84 9.42 13.14 31.64
C ASP A 84 8.87 14.11 30.60
N LYS A 85 7.95 13.61 29.76
CA LYS A 85 7.05 14.47 29.00
C LYS A 85 5.81 13.68 28.62
N GLY A 86 4.71 14.05 29.29
CA GLY A 86 3.34 14.08 28.79
C GLY A 86 2.87 12.90 27.96
N LEU A 87 1.90 12.18 28.50
CA LEU A 87 1.01 11.26 27.80
C LEU A 87 0.53 11.83 26.45
N VAL A 88 1.31 11.64 25.40
CA VAL A 88 0.82 11.47 24.05
C VAL A 88 0.78 9.96 23.87
N GLU A 89 -0.42 9.41 23.94
CA GLU A 89 -0.65 8.03 23.53
C GLU A 89 0.06 7.80 22.20
N HIS A 90 0.93 6.80 22.20
CA HIS A 90 1.51 6.22 20.99
C HIS A 90 0.37 5.59 20.17
N ARG A 91 -0.38 6.43 19.45
CA ARG A 91 -1.17 6.04 18.29
C ARG A 91 -0.20 5.30 17.37
N LYS A 92 -0.36 3.98 17.21
CA LYS A 92 0.46 3.18 16.29
C LYS A 92 0.52 3.91 14.95
N PRO A 93 1.67 4.49 14.54
CA PRO A 93 1.71 5.45 13.43
C PRO A 93 1.34 4.89 12.04
N GLY A 94 0.99 3.60 11.93
CA GLY A 94 0.61 2.95 10.67
C GLY A 94 -0.85 2.52 10.55
N LEU A 95 -1.53 2.19 11.67
CA LEU A 95 -2.92 1.71 11.61
C LEU A 95 -3.92 2.87 11.50
N ASP A 96 -3.59 3.96 12.16
CA ASP A 96 -4.45 5.14 12.19
C ASP A 96 -4.45 5.91 10.87
N LEU A 97 -3.29 6.03 10.21
CA LEU A 97 -3.19 6.65 8.88
C LEU A 97 -3.96 5.85 7.83
N LEU A 98 -3.93 4.51 7.90
CA LEU A 98 -4.68 3.66 6.98
C LEU A 98 -6.19 3.81 7.20
N ALA A 99 -6.61 3.90 8.47
CA ALA A 99 -8.01 4.16 8.83
C ALA A 99 -8.47 5.58 8.41
N GLU A 100 -7.62 6.60 8.58
CA GLU A 100 -7.88 7.97 8.12
C GLU A 100 -7.95 8.03 6.59
N PHE A 101 -7.12 7.25 5.89
CA PHE A 101 -7.17 7.12 4.44
C PHE A 101 -8.46 6.43 3.96
N GLU A 102 -8.88 5.33 4.59
CA GLU A 102 -10.17 4.68 4.30
C GLU A 102 -11.36 5.59 4.60
N ASP A 103 -11.34 6.34 5.71
CA ASP A 103 -12.36 7.34 6.03
C ASP A 103 -12.41 8.45 4.98
N ALA A 104 -11.24 8.97 4.59
CA ALA A 104 -11.13 9.98 3.55
C ALA A 104 -11.71 9.48 2.21
N LEU A 105 -11.39 8.25 1.79
CA LEU A 105 -11.96 7.65 0.57
C LEU A 105 -13.48 7.47 0.69
N THR A 106 -13.97 6.98 1.83
CA THR A 106 -15.40 6.79 2.09
C THR A 106 -16.17 8.10 2.02
N ARG A 107 -15.53 9.21 2.40
CA ARG A 107 -16.09 10.57 2.32
C ARG A 107 -16.03 11.19 0.92
N GLU A 108 -15.04 10.86 0.12
CA GLU A 108 -14.81 11.45 -1.22
C GLU A 108 -15.48 10.66 -2.35
N TRP A 109 -15.49 9.33 -2.29
CA TRP A 109 -16.04 8.48 -3.36
C TRP A 109 -17.51 8.75 -3.71
N PRO A 110 -18.42 9.10 -2.78
CA PRO A 110 -19.79 9.48 -3.13
C PRO A 110 -19.87 10.77 -3.96
N ASN A 111 -18.86 11.64 -3.87
CA ASN A 111 -18.76 12.90 -4.62
C ASN A 111 -18.12 12.72 -6.00
N CYS A 112 -17.53 11.55 -6.29
CA CYS A 112 -17.09 11.19 -7.62
C CYS A 112 -18.29 11.25 -8.57
N LYS A 113 -18.35 12.31 -9.38
CA LYS A 113 -19.38 12.45 -10.42
C LYS A 113 -19.26 11.27 -11.37
N SER A 114 -20.38 10.58 -11.59
CA SER A 114 -20.45 9.49 -12.57
C SER A 114 -19.90 9.97 -13.92
N GLY A 115 -19.04 9.17 -14.54
CA GLY A 115 -18.50 9.45 -15.87
C GLY A 115 -19.61 9.66 -16.91
N HIS A 116 -20.77 9.04 -16.70
CA HIS A 116 -21.97 9.27 -17.50
C HIS A 116 -22.44 10.73 -17.46
N ASN A 117 -22.50 11.36 -16.27
CA ASN A 117 -22.89 12.76 -16.11
C ASN A 117 -21.87 13.71 -16.76
N LEU A 118 -20.58 13.35 -16.73
CA LEU A 118 -19.53 14.11 -17.41
C LEU A 118 -19.71 14.05 -18.93
N ALA A 119 -20.00 12.87 -19.47
CA ALA A 119 -20.28 12.67 -20.89
C ALA A 119 -21.53 13.44 -21.34
N GLU A 120 -22.62 13.38 -20.57
CA GLU A 120 -23.84 14.13 -20.84
C GLU A 120 -23.61 15.66 -20.79
N SER A 121 -22.86 16.15 -19.81
CA SER A 121 -22.51 17.57 -19.70
C SER A 121 -21.66 18.04 -20.89
N ARG A 122 -20.75 17.20 -21.37
CA ARG A 122 -19.96 17.48 -22.58
C ARG A 122 -20.84 17.57 -23.82
N GLU A 123 -21.77 16.64 -23.99
CA GLU A 123 -22.70 16.62 -25.13
C GLU A 123 -23.59 17.87 -25.14
N LYS A 124 -24.19 18.22 -24.00
CA LYS A 124 -25.00 19.44 -23.85
C LYS A 124 -24.24 20.69 -24.27
N ARG A 125 -22.97 20.81 -23.85
CA ARG A 125 -22.10 21.94 -24.22
C ARG A 125 -21.86 22.02 -25.72
N LEU A 126 -21.54 20.89 -26.36
CA LEU A 126 -21.31 20.82 -27.81
C LEU A 126 -22.59 21.18 -28.56
N GLN A 127 -23.72 20.62 -28.16
CA GLN A 127 -25.02 20.91 -28.76
C GLN A 127 -25.37 22.40 -28.67
N SER A 128 -25.22 23.02 -27.49
CA SER A 128 -25.45 24.46 -27.31
C SER A 128 -24.50 25.31 -28.16
N GLN A 129 -23.23 24.92 -28.28
CA GLN A 129 -22.25 25.63 -29.10
C GLN A 129 -22.61 25.54 -30.59
N VAL A 130 -23.03 24.37 -31.06
CA VAL A 130 -23.50 24.17 -32.44
C VAL A 130 -24.75 24.99 -32.71
N GLN A 131 -25.75 24.93 -31.82
CA GLN A 131 -26.99 25.71 -31.95
C GLN A 131 -26.73 27.21 -31.96
N HIS A 132 -25.91 27.72 -31.02
CA HIS A 132 -25.51 29.12 -30.99
C HIS A 132 -24.89 29.55 -32.32
N ARG A 133 -23.95 28.74 -32.83
CA ARG A 133 -23.28 29.04 -34.10
C ARG A 133 -24.25 29.03 -35.29
N ILE A 134 -25.19 28.09 -35.31
CA ILE A 134 -26.23 28.05 -36.35
C ILE A 134 -27.07 29.32 -36.28
N SER A 135 -27.53 29.73 -35.10
CA SER A 135 -28.33 30.96 -34.94
C SER A 135 -27.58 32.23 -35.34
N GLU A 136 -26.26 32.32 -35.10
CA GLU A 136 -25.44 33.42 -35.60
C GLU A 136 -25.37 33.45 -37.14
N LEU A 137 -25.27 32.27 -37.76
CA LEU A 137 -25.14 32.14 -39.21
C LEU A 137 -26.47 32.32 -39.94
N GLU A 138 -27.58 31.94 -39.31
CA GLU A 138 -28.92 32.09 -39.88
C GLU A 138 -29.37 33.56 -39.88
N GLY A 139 -28.66 34.44 -39.17
CA GLY A 139 -28.94 35.88 -39.14
C GLY A 139 -30.35 36.15 -38.65
N GLN A 140 -30.51 36.28 -37.33
CA GLN A 140 -31.80 36.66 -36.71
C GLN A 140 -32.50 37.81 -37.44
#